data_AF-A0A955U4R7-F1
#
_entry.id   AF-A0A955U4R7-F1
#
_cell.length_a   1.000
_cell.length_b   1.000
_cell.length_c   1.000
_cell.angle_alpha   90.00
_cell.angle_beta   90.00
_cell.angle_gamma   90.00
#
_symmetry.space_group_name_H-M   'P 1'
#
loop_
_entity.id
_entity.type
_entity.pdbx_description
1 polymer ?
#
loop_
_entity_poly.entity_id
_entity_poly.type
_entity_poly.pdbx_seq_one_letter_code
_entity_poly.pdbx_strand_id
1 'polypeptide(L)'
;MQGDQDLGVPPHHREAAEEVRAHLCSLRGGGLFLSPMDSLKLVQWLDRGVRVGDIVVALERAAAARRTKRSRLPLTLGAASRHLGKAGHSAAPRRAEEAEPALAPLVPGVDGDPAVREAASRLAAVLHGIDPDDAHAETHALAAIRVFLDEVWALLGEAGRLELHDRAREELGDLLHLVDEPTALALVEETARDLLRQRWPALTAASVRDLLGVRGTGAS
;
A
#
# COMPACT_ATOMS: atom_id res chain seq x y z
N MET A 1 3.86 -42.24 -0.40
CA MET A 1 3.43 -41.08 -1.19
C MET A 1 2.18 -40.53 -0.53
N GLN A 2 2.36 -39.64 0.44
CA GLN A 2 1.24 -38.91 1.03
C GLN A 2 0.73 -37.95 -0.04
N GLY A 3 -0.53 -38.16 -0.44
CA GLY A 3 -1.22 -37.27 -1.36
C GLY A 3 -1.24 -35.88 -0.75
N ASP A 4 -0.79 -34.94 -1.56
CA ASP A 4 -0.96 -33.50 -1.37
C ASP A 4 -2.47 -33.28 -1.17
N GLN A 5 -2.91 -33.19 0.09
CA GLN A 5 -4.26 -32.77 0.38
C GLN A 5 -4.31 -31.32 -0.06
N ASP A 6 -4.91 -31.11 -1.22
CA ASP A 6 -5.36 -29.82 -1.70
C ASP A 6 -6.29 -29.25 -0.62
N LEU A 7 -5.70 -28.57 0.36
CA LEU A 7 -6.39 -27.83 1.40
C LEU A 7 -7.25 -26.84 0.63
N GLY A 8 -8.53 -27.15 0.42
CA GLY A 8 -9.44 -26.52 -0.55
C GLY A 8 -9.63 -25.01 -0.42
N VAL A 9 -8.54 -24.26 -0.55
CA VAL A 9 -8.44 -22.81 -0.59
C VAL A 9 -8.74 -22.44 -2.03
N PRO A 10 -9.84 -21.70 -2.28
CA PRO A 10 -10.17 -21.28 -3.63
C PRO A 10 -8.99 -20.56 -4.30
N PRO A 11 -8.69 -20.80 -5.59
CA PRO A 11 -7.55 -20.18 -6.27
C PRO A 11 -7.52 -18.65 -6.15
N HIS A 12 -8.68 -18.00 -6.21
CA HIS A 12 -8.83 -16.55 -6.05
C HIS A 12 -8.48 -16.07 -4.62
N HIS A 13 -8.57 -16.91 -3.58
CA HIS A 13 -8.08 -16.57 -2.24
C HIS A 13 -6.56 -16.52 -2.18
N ARG A 14 -5.87 -17.35 -2.98
CA ARG A 14 -4.39 -17.35 -3.00
C ARG A 14 -3.86 -16.05 -3.57
N GLU A 15 -4.38 -15.63 -4.72
CA GLU A 15 -4.01 -14.38 -5.38
C GLU A 15 -4.36 -13.16 -4.51
N ALA A 16 -5.58 -13.15 -3.95
CA ALA A 16 -6.01 -12.10 -3.04
C ALA A 16 -5.13 -12.02 -1.78
N ALA A 17 -4.76 -13.16 -1.20
CA ALA A 17 -3.92 -13.20 -0.02
C ALA A 17 -2.50 -12.71 -0.32
N GLU A 18 -1.96 -13.08 -1.47
CA GLU A 18 -0.64 -12.62 -1.91
C GLU A 18 -0.62 -11.11 -2.15
N GLU A 19 -1.66 -10.54 -2.76
CA GLU A 19 -1.78 -9.10 -2.96
C GLU A 19 -1.83 -8.33 -1.63
N VAL A 20 -2.63 -8.80 -0.67
CA VAL A 20 -2.68 -8.19 0.68
C VAL A 20 -1.34 -8.34 1.40
N ARG A 21 -0.69 -9.50 1.29
CA ARG A 21 0.64 -9.74 1.87
C ARG A 21 1.66 -8.79 1.28
N ALA A 22 1.75 -8.69 -0.05
CA ALA A 22 2.66 -7.81 -0.75
C ALA A 22 2.46 -6.35 -0.34
N HIS A 23 1.21 -5.91 -0.26
CA HIS A 23 0.91 -4.56 0.19
C HIS A 23 1.31 -4.31 1.65
N LEU A 24 0.98 -5.21 2.57
CA LEU A 24 1.42 -5.09 3.96
C LEU A 24 2.95 -5.07 4.11
N CYS A 25 3.65 -5.89 3.32
CA CYS A 25 5.11 -5.92 3.29
C CYS A 25 5.67 -4.56 2.84
N SER A 26 5.10 -3.97 1.79
CA SER A 26 5.51 -2.65 1.31
C SER A 26 5.33 -1.55 2.37
N LEU A 27 4.29 -1.67 3.21
CA LEU A 27 4.05 -0.74 4.31
C LEU A 27 5.07 -0.89 5.45
N ARG A 28 5.38 -2.13 5.86
CA ARG A 28 6.27 -2.45 6.99
C ARG A 28 7.77 -2.43 6.68
N GLY A 29 8.14 -2.73 5.45
CA GLY A 29 9.53 -2.75 4.99
C GLY A 29 10.38 -3.98 5.27
N GLY A 30 9.81 -5.19 5.19
CA GLY A 30 10.64 -6.42 5.17
C GLY A 30 10.15 -7.61 6.00
N GLY A 31 8.92 -7.60 6.51
CA GLY A 31 8.31 -8.80 7.11
C GLY A 31 7.75 -9.72 6.03
N LEU A 32 8.50 -10.74 5.58
CA LEU A 32 8.08 -11.66 4.50
C LEU A 32 6.79 -12.44 4.81
N PHE A 33 6.40 -12.54 6.08
CA PHE A 33 5.31 -13.40 6.53
C PHE A 33 4.24 -12.62 7.31
N LEU A 34 2.99 -12.99 7.06
CA LEU A 34 1.87 -12.63 7.93
C LEU A 34 2.04 -13.38 9.26
N SER A 35 1.72 -12.70 10.37
CA SER A 35 1.58 -13.41 11.63
C SER A 35 0.45 -14.45 11.52
N PRO A 36 0.45 -15.55 12.28
CA PRO A 36 -0.66 -16.52 12.24
C PRO A 36 -2.04 -15.88 12.44
N MET A 37 -2.11 -14.84 13.28
CA MET A 37 -3.34 -14.07 13.52
C MET A 37 -3.75 -13.21 12.31
N ASP A 38 -2.77 -12.59 11.63
CA ASP A 38 -3.04 -11.87 10.38
C ASP A 38 -3.52 -12.84 9.30
N SER A 39 -2.88 -14.00 9.14
CA SER A 39 -3.29 -15.03 8.18
C SER A 39 -4.72 -15.50 8.41
N LEU A 40 -5.08 -15.84 9.65
CA LEU A 40 -6.44 -16.26 10.00
C LEU A 40 -7.46 -15.15 9.71
N LYS A 41 -7.13 -13.90 10.06
CA LYS A 41 -8.02 -12.76 9.82
C LYS A 41 -8.21 -12.49 8.32
N LEU A 42 -7.15 -12.64 7.52
CA LEU A 42 -7.23 -12.49 6.08
C LEU A 42 -8.18 -13.51 5.47
N VAL A 43 -8.02 -14.80 5.81
CA VAL A 43 -8.93 -15.87 5.38
C VAL A 43 -10.38 -15.53 5.76
N GLN A 44 -10.64 -15.13 7.00
CA GLN A 44 -11.99 -14.74 7.44
C GLN A 44 -12.58 -13.56 6.66
N TRP A 45 -11.75 -12.62 6.18
CA TRP A 45 -12.21 -11.51 5.35
C TRP A 45 -12.52 -11.95 3.92
N LEU A 46 -11.67 -12.79 3.34
CA LEU A 46 -11.87 -13.34 2.00
C LEU A 46 -13.12 -14.24 1.96
N ASP A 47 -13.31 -15.10 2.97
CA ASP A 47 -14.51 -15.94 3.11
C ASP A 47 -15.80 -15.13 3.22
N ARG A 48 -15.73 -13.89 3.73
CA ARG A 48 -16.86 -12.95 3.84
C ARG A 48 -17.04 -12.08 2.59
N GLY A 49 -16.24 -12.29 1.55
CA GLY A 49 -16.28 -11.51 0.32
C GLY A 49 -15.78 -10.07 0.48
N VAL A 50 -14.93 -9.78 1.48
CA VAL A 50 -14.30 -8.46 1.59
C VAL A 50 -13.32 -8.31 0.44
N ARG A 51 -13.50 -7.27 -0.38
CA ARG A 51 -12.65 -7.03 -1.56
C ARG A 51 -11.22 -6.70 -1.13
N VAL A 52 -10.25 -7.18 -1.90
CA VAL A 52 -8.81 -6.91 -1.68
C VAL A 52 -8.53 -5.42 -1.56
N GLY A 53 -9.09 -4.61 -2.46
CA GLY A 53 -8.96 -3.16 -2.38
C GLY A 53 -9.40 -2.62 -1.02
N ASP A 54 -10.55 -3.04 -0.50
CA ASP A 54 -11.07 -2.53 0.78
C ASP A 54 -10.12 -2.87 1.94
N ILE A 55 -9.49 -4.04 1.89
CA ILE A 55 -8.45 -4.47 2.84
C ILE A 55 -7.21 -3.57 2.75
N VAL A 56 -6.71 -3.34 1.54
CA VAL A 56 -5.53 -2.51 1.26
C VAL A 56 -5.76 -1.07 1.74
N VAL A 57 -6.91 -0.46 1.41
CA VAL A 57 -7.26 0.88 1.88
C VAL A 57 -7.37 0.94 3.41
N ALA A 58 -7.91 -0.11 4.04
CA ALA A 58 -7.97 -0.19 5.49
C ALA A 58 -6.57 -0.29 6.14
N LEU A 59 -5.62 -0.97 5.49
CA LEU A 59 -4.21 -1.03 5.91
C LEU A 59 -3.54 0.34 5.84
N GLU A 60 -3.68 1.06 4.71
CA GLU A 60 -3.11 2.41 4.56
C GLU A 60 -3.65 3.37 5.63
N ARG A 61 -4.96 3.32 5.89
CA ARG A 61 -5.59 4.13 6.95
C ARG A 61 -5.13 3.74 8.34
N ALA A 62 -4.93 2.45 8.58
CA ALA A 62 -4.36 1.98 9.84
C ALA A 62 -2.93 2.50 10.02
N ALA A 63 -2.11 2.44 8.98
CA ALA A 63 -0.76 3.01 8.97
C ALA A 63 -0.81 4.51 9.29
N ALA A 64 -1.64 5.27 8.58
CA ALA A 64 -1.81 6.70 8.82
C ALA A 64 -2.25 7.02 10.26
N ALA A 65 -3.25 6.31 10.79
CA ALA A 65 -3.73 6.52 12.14
C ALA A 65 -2.72 6.13 13.22
N ARG A 66 -1.84 5.15 12.94
CA ARG A 66 -0.76 4.75 13.85
C ARG A 66 0.29 5.85 13.99
N ARG A 67 0.60 6.56 12.90
CA ARG A 67 1.52 7.71 12.91
C ARG A 67 1.03 8.82 13.82
N THR A 68 -0.22 9.25 13.62
CA THR A 68 -0.84 10.30 14.44
C THR A 68 -0.83 9.96 15.92
N LYS A 69 -0.92 8.67 16.26
CA LYS A 69 -0.96 8.18 17.65
C LYS A 69 0.39 7.67 18.17
N ARG A 70 1.46 7.72 17.37
CA ARG A 70 2.79 7.16 17.68
C ARG A 70 2.70 5.75 18.31
N SER A 71 2.04 4.82 17.63
CA SER A 71 1.75 3.50 18.21
C SER A 71 2.96 2.56 18.26
N ARG A 72 3.16 1.88 19.40
CA ARG A 72 4.25 0.91 19.67
C ARG A 72 4.12 -0.44 18.96
N LEU A 73 2.90 -0.83 18.61
CA LEU A 73 2.65 -2.16 18.05
C LEU A 73 3.01 -2.19 16.57
N PRO A 74 3.34 -3.30 15.92
CA PRO A 74 3.45 -3.33 14.46
C PRO A 74 2.10 -3.06 13.76
N LEU A 75 2.11 -2.58 12.52
CA LEU A 75 0.89 -2.49 11.69
C LEU A 75 0.34 -3.90 11.42
N THR A 76 -0.91 -4.23 11.78
CA THR A 76 -1.53 -5.56 11.56
C THR A 76 -2.88 -5.47 10.83
N LEU A 77 -3.37 -6.58 10.28
CA LEU A 77 -4.76 -6.67 9.78
C LEU A 77 -5.77 -6.49 10.92
N GLY A 78 -5.38 -6.88 12.14
CA GLY A 78 -6.11 -6.54 13.36
C GLY A 78 -6.35 -5.04 13.50
N ALA A 79 -5.30 -4.23 13.34
CA ALA A 79 -5.40 -2.77 13.39
C ALA A 79 -6.23 -2.17 12.24
N ALA A 80 -6.19 -2.79 11.05
CA ALA A 80 -6.98 -2.37 9.89
C ALA A 80 -8.48 -2.65 10.01
N SER A 81 -8.90 -3.58 10.87
CA SER A 81 -10.31 -3.99 11.00
C SER A 81 -11.26 -2.81 11.25
N ARG A 82 -10.83 -1.83 12.05
CA ARG A 82 -11.62 -0.62 12.37
C ARG A 82 -11.73 0.39 11.22
N HIS A 83 -11.03 0.17 10.11
CA HIS A 83 -10.98 1.04 8.94
C HIS A 83 -11.71 0.46 7.72
N LEU A 84 -12.11 -0.81 7.79
CA LEU A 84 -12.98 -1.44 6.78
C LEU A 84 -14.36 -0.78 6.77
N GLY A 85 -14.96 -0.69 5.57
CA GLY A 85 -16.30 -0.14 5.36
C GLY A 85 -16.42 1.38 5.59
N LYS A 86 -15.33 2.08 5.91
CA LYS A 86 -15.35 3.54 6.01
C LYS A 86 -15.28 4.15 4.62
N ALA A 87 -16.26 4.99 4.26
CA ALA A 87 -16.18 5.80 3.04
C ALA A 87 -14.92 6.68 3.10
N GLY A 88 -14.17 6.73 2.00
CA GLY A 88 -13.07 7.69 1.87
C GLY A 88 -13.58 9.12 1.90
N HIS A 89 -12.73 10.05 2.33
CA HIS A 89 -12.93 11.45 1.97
C HIS A 89 -12.58 11.54 0.48
N SER A 90 -13.59 11.31 -0.35
CA SER A 90 -13.49 11.39 -1.79
C SER A 90 -12.99 12.78 -2.17
N ALA A 91 -11.93 12.84 -2.97
CA ALA A 91 -11.56 14.08 -3.64
C ALA A 91 -12.74 14.55 -4.50
N ALA A 92 -13.07 15.84 -4.47
CA ALA A 92 -14.23 16.39 -5.15
C ALA A 92 -14.28 15.95 -6.62
N PRO A 93 -15.47 15.60 -7.17
CA PRO A 93 -15.60 15.15 -8.55
C PRO A 93 -15.10 16.24 -9.49
N ARG A 94 -14.02 15.96 -10.23
CA ARG A 94 -13.54 16.84 -11.30
C ARG A 94 -14.47 16.72 -12.49
N ARG A 95 -14.80 17.86 -13.09
CA ARG A 95 -15.49 17.92 -14.40
C ARG A 95 -14.66 17.16 -15.42
N ALA A 96 -15.33 16.34 -16.22
CA ALA A 96 -14.75 15.63 -17.34
C ALA A 96 -14.30 16.64 -18.41
N GLU A 97 -13.03 17.01 -18.39
CA GLU A 97 -12.34 17.62 -19.54
C GLU A 97 -11.39 16.57 -20.11
N GLU A 98 -11.66 16.18 -21.36
CA GLU A 98 -10.88 15.32 -22.27
C GLU A 98 -10.44 13.94 -21.78
N ALA A 99 -10.19 13.04 -22.74
CA ALA A 99 -9.95 11.61 -22.53
C ALA A 99 -8.55 11.32 -21.96
N GLU A 100 -8.19 11.93 -20.83
CA GLU A 100 -6.98 11.55 -20.10
C GLU A 100 -7.08 10.08 -19.65
N PRO A 101 -5.96 9.33 -19.61
CA PRO A 101 -5.93 8.00 -18.99
C PRO A 101 -6.45 8.08 -17.55
N ALA A 102 -7.22 7.09 -17.11
CA ALA A 102 -7.94 7.15 -15.82
C ALA A 102 -7.00 7.44 -14.63
N LEU A 103 -5.78 6.91 -14.68
CA LEU A 103 -4.77 7.06 -13.62
C LEU A 103 -3.73 8.15 -13.89
N ALA A 104 -3.84 8.90 -15.00
CA ALA A 104 -2.94 10.00 -15.33
C ALA A 104 -2.77 11.04 -14.20
N PRO A 105 -3.81 11.38 -13.40
CA PRO A 105 -3.66 12.33 -12.30
C PRO A 105 -2.66 11.92 -11.20
N LEU A 106 -2.24 10.64 -11.15
CA LEU A 106 -1.25 10.16 -10.19
C LEU A 106 0.20 10.48 -10.60
N VAL A 107 0.44 10.76 -11.88
CA VAL A 107 1.78 10.91 -12.48
C VAL A 107 2.48 12.24 -12.15
N PRO A 108 1.81 13.42 -12.21
CA PRO A 108 2.50 14.71 -12.08
C PRO A 108 3.20 14.96 -10.74
N GLY A 109 2.87 14.18 -9.70
CA GLY A 109 3.49 14.31 -8.38
C GLY A 109 4.92 13.75 -8.30
N VAL A 110 5.42 13.09 -9.35
CA VAL A 110 6.63 12.25 -9.28
C VAL A 110 7.89 12.88 -9.91
N ASP A 111 7.75 13.94 -10.72
CA ASP A 111 8.82 14.44 -11.61
C ASP A 111 9.86 15.42 -11.00
N GLY A 112 9.81 15.65 -9.68
CA GLY A 112 10.65 16.68 -9.04
C GLY A 112 12.13 16.31 -8.83
N ASP A 113 12.46 15.02 -8.73
CA ASP A 113 13.80 14.55 -8.39
C ASP A 113 14.45 13.83 -9.60
N PRO A 114 15.58 14.33 -10.14
CA PRO A 114 16.25 13.70 -11.28
C PRO A 114 16.71 12.27 -10.99
N ALA A 115 16.97 11.91 -9.73
CA ALA A 115 17.40 10.57 -9.35
C ALA A 115 16.28 9.52 -9.52
N VAL A 116 15.00 9.93 -9.44
CA VAL A 116 13.85 9.01 -9.55
C VAL A 116 13.11 9.12 -10.88
N ARG A 117 13.52 10.04 -11.78
CA ARG A 117 12.82 10.34 -13.03
C ARG A 117 12.57 9.11 -13.91
N GLU A 118 13.55 8.21 -14.00
CA GLU A 118 13.42 7.01 -14.83
C GLU A 118 12.37 6.04 -14.26
N ALA A 119 12.40 5.82 -12.94
CA ALA A 119 11.41 5.02 -12.23
C ALA A 119 10.00 5.66 -12.33
N ALA A 120 9.92 6.98 -12.21
CA ALA A 120 8.69 7.76 -12.38
C ALA A 120 8.10 7.59 -13.79
N SER A 121 8.95 7.67 -14.82
CA SER A 121 8.55 7.50 -16.22
C SER A 121 8.02 6.09 -16.49
N ARG A 122 8.65 5.05 -15.91
CA ARG A 122 8.14 3.67 -15.96
C ARG A 122 6.78 3.54 -15.28
N LEU A 123 6.64 4.07 -14.07
CA LEU A 123 5.36 4.06 -13.36
C LEU A 123 4.27 4.73 -14.21
N ALA A 124 4.54 5.91 -14.76
CA ALA A 124 3.61 6.64 -15.61
C ALA A 124 3.17 5.83 -16.83
N ALA A 125 4.13 5.21 -17.53
CA ALA A 125 3.83 4.36 -18.69
C ALA A 125 2.92 3.18 -18.32
N VAL A 126 3.17 2.53 -17.19
CA VAL A 126 2.32 1.44 -16.69
C VAL A 126 0.92 1.95 -16.34
N LEU A 127 0.81 3.02 -15.54
CA LEU A 127 -0.49 3.56 -15.12
C LEU A 127 -1.34 4.06 -16.31
N HIS A 128 -0.72 4.63 -17.34
CA HIS A 128 -1.41 5.03 -18.57
C HIS A 128 -1.88 3.86 -19.43
N GLY A 129 -1.19 2.72 -19.35
CA GLY A 129 -1.54 1.51 -20.08
C GLY A 129 -2.62 0.65 -19.42
N ILE A 130 -3.02 0.97 -18.18
CA ILE A 130 -4.07 0.23 -17.47
C ILE A 130 -5.43 0.60 -18.06
N ASP A 131 -6.12 -0.41 -18.60
CA ASP A 131 -7.52 -0.32 -18.96
C ASP A 131 -8.36 -0.21 -17.68
N PRO A 132 -9.13 0.88 -17.47
CA PRO A 132 -9.94 1.03 -16.28
C PRO A 132 -11.09 0.01 -16.15
N ASP A 133 -11.49 -0.61 -17.26
CA ASP A 133 -12.55 -1.62 -17.28
C ASP A 133 -12.02 -3.05 -17.01
N ASP A 134 -10.70 -3.21 -16.90
CA ASP A 134 -10.06 -4.48 -16.53
C ASP A 134 -10.38 -4.84 -15.07
N ALA A 135 -10.80 -6.08 -14.85
CA ALA A 135 -11.19 -6.57 -13.52
C ALA A 135 -10.03 -6.54 -12.49
N HIS A 136 -8.79 -6.47 -12.95
CA HIS A 136 -7.56 -6.41 -12.16
C HIS A 136 -6.87 -5.05 -12.22
N ALA A 137 -7.49 -4.00 -12.79
CA ALA A 137 -6.92 -2.67 -12.93
C ALA A 137 -6.39 -2.10 -11.59
N GLU A 138 -7.17 -2.20 -10.51
CA GLU A 138 -6.76 -1.75 -9.17
C GLU A 138 -5.50 -2.51 -8.70
N THR A 139 -5.49 -3.83 -8.84
CA THR A 139 -4.35 -4.69 -8.46
C THR A 139 -3.09 -4.34 -9.25
N HIS A 140 -3.19 -4.19 -10.57
CA HIS A 140 -2.06 -3.84 -11.43
C HIS A 140 -1.49 -2.45 -11.09
N ALA A 141 -2.35 -1.47 -10.84
CA ALA A 141 -1.92 -0.14 -10.44
C ALA A 141 -1.17 -0.16 -9.10
N LEU A 142 -1.69 -0.89 -8.12
CA LEU A 142 -1.06 -1.02 -6.80
C LEU A 142 0.26 -1.77 -6.85
N ALA A 143 0.36 -2.81 -7.69
CA ALA A 143 1.61 -3.50 -7.94
C ALA A 143 2.66 -2.56 -8.54
N ALA A 144 2.28 -1.78 -9.55
CA ALA A 144 3.17 -0.79 -10.18
C ALA A 144 3.66 0.27 -9.18
N ILE A 145 2.77 0.80 -8.33
CA ILE A 145 3.13 1.76 -7.28
C ILE A 145 4.12 1.16 -6.28
N ARG A 146 3.92 -0.09 -5.85
CA ARG A 146 4.86 -0.75 -4.93
C ARG A 146 6.23 -0.93 -5.55
N VAL A 147 6.28 -1.41 -6.80
CA VAL A 147 7.54 -1.56 -7.56
C VAL A 147 8.28 -0.22 -7.63
N PHE A 148 7.58 0.86 -7.98
CA PHE A 148 8.15 2.20 -7.98
C PHE A 148 8.72 2.60 -6.62
N LEU A 149 7.98 2.41 -5.53
CA LEU A 149 8.44 2.77 -4.19
C LEU A 149 9.66 1.95 -3.73
N ASP A 150 9.69 0.65 -4.05
CA ASP A 150 10.83 -0.21 -3.75
C ASP A 150 12.06 0.17 -4.60
N GLU A 151 11.87 0.54 -5.88
CA GLU A 151 12.93 1.08 -6.73
C GLU A 151 13.49 2.38 -6.16
N VAL A 152 12.63 3.33 -5.78
CA VAL A 152 13.07 4.57 -5.15
C VAL A 152 13.84 4.29 -3.86
N TRP A 153 13.35 3.39 -3.01
CA TRP A 153 14.04 3.00 -1.78
C TRP A 153 15.46 2.46 -2.06
N ALA A 154 15.62 1.66 -3.12
CA ALA A 154 16.92 1.17 -3.55
C ALA A 154 17.82 2.30 -4.09
N LEU A 155 17.27 3.22 -4.88
CA LEU A 155 17.98 4.35 -5.50
C LEU A 155 18.54 5.36 -4.48
N LEU A 156 17.94 5.47 -3.29
CA LEU A 156 18.47 6.31 -2.20
C LEU A 156 19.88 5.89 -1.75
N GLY A 157 20.30 4.66 -2.04
CA GLY A 157 21.56 4.12 -1.55
C GLY A 157 21.56 3.98 -0.03
N GLU A 158 22.73 3.71 0.55
CA GLU A 158 22.86 3.56 2.00
C GLU A 158 22.67 4.89 2.74
N ALA A 159 23.28 5.97 2.24
CA ALA A 159 23.23 7.30 2.85
C ALA A 159 21.79 7.83 2.94
N GLY A 160 21.02 7.80 1.84
CA GLY A 160 19.64 8.31 1.85
C GLY A 160 18.69 7.44 2.69
N ARG A 161 18.95 6.14 2.79
CA ARG A 161 18.20 5.24 3.70
C ARG A 161 18.52 5.53 5.16
N LEU A 162 19.79 5.78 5.50
CA LEU A 162 20.21 6.17 6.84
C LEU A 162 19.56 7.49 7.27
N GLU A 163 19.51 8.50 6.38
CA GLU A 163 18.81 9.76 6.65
C GLU A 163 17.32 9.55 6.98
N LEU A 164 16.64 8.66 6.24
CA LEU A 164 15.24 8.33 6.54
C LEU A 164 15.09 7.55 7.85
N HIS A 165 16.02 6.65 8.16
CA HIS A 165 16.04 5.95 9.45
C HIS A 165 16.26 6.90 10.62
N ASP A 166 17.15 7.89 10.48
CA ASP A 166 17.41 8.85 11.55
C ASP A 166 16.18 9.75 11.79
N ARG A 167 15.55 10.24 10.72
CA ARG A 167 14.26 10.94 10.83
C ARG A 167 13.17 10.07 11.45
N ALA A 168 13.11 8.78 11.10
CA ALA A 168 12.18 7.84 11.70
C ALA A 168 12.44 7.66 13.21
N ARG A 169 13.71 7.59 13.63
CA ARG A 169 14.07 7.55 15.06
C ARG A 169 13.63 8.81 15.80
N GLU A 170 13.83 9.98 15.19
CA GLU A 170 13.36 11.26 15.73
C GLU A 170 11.82 11.29 15.89
N GLU A 171 11.08 10.83 14.89
CA GLU A 171 9.60 10.77 14.96
C GLU A 171 9.09 9.82 16.04
N LEU A 172 9.76 8.68 16.22
CA LEU A 172 9.41 7.68 17.22
C LEU A 172 9.81 8.12 18.64
N GLY A 173 10.93 8.83 18.80
CA GLY A 173 11.39 9.37 20.07
C GLY A 173 11.44 8.33 21.19
N ASP A 174 10.88 8.69 22.36
CA ASP A 174 10.86 7.84 23.57
C ASP A 174 10.21 6.46 23.37
N LEU A 175 9.44 6.30 22.29
CA LEU A 175 8.80 5.02 21.94
C LEU A 175 9.80 3.88 21.82
N LEU A 176 10.99 4.17 21.28
CA LEU A 176 12.03 3.18 21.02
C LEU A 176 12.62 2.60 22.30
N HIS A 177 12.60 3.35 23.41
CA HIS A 177 13.10 2.88 24.70
C HIS A 177 12.14 1.93 25.42
N LEU A 178 10.95 1.70 24.85
CA LEU A 178 9.84 0.99 25.52
C LEU A 178 9.50 -0.33 24.82
N VAL A 179 10.33 -0.73 23.86
CA VAL A 179 10.23 -1.98 23.09
C VAL A 179 11.60 -2.65 23.03
N ASP A 180 11.65 -3.93 22.68
CA ASP A 180 12.91 -4.62 22.41
C ASP A 180 13.58 -4.12 21.11
N GLU A 181 14.87 -4.39 20.97
CA GLU A 181 15.67 -3.94 19.83
C GLU A 181 15.14 -4.45 18.48
N PRO A 182 14.75 -5.73 18.30
CA PRO A 182 14.14 -6.19 17.06
C PRO A 182 12.86 -5.41 16.69
N THR A 183 12.00 -5.11 17.67
CA THR A 183 10.80 -4.31 17.45
C THR A 183 11.15 -2.86 17.13
N ALA A 184 12.13 -2.27 17.81
CA ALA A 184 12.62 -0.93 17.51
C ALA A 184 13.11 -0.82 16.05
N LEU A 185 13.93 -1.77 15.59
CA LEU A 185 14.42 -1.81 14.21
C LEU A 185 13.27 -1.91 13.20
N ALA A 186 12.28 -2.77 13.46
CA ALA A 186 11.12 -2.92 12.60
C ALA A 186 10.25 -1.64 12.55
N LEU A 187 10.07 -0.95 13.69
CA LEU A 187 9.33 0.31 13.74
C LEU A 187 10.07 1.44 12.99
N VAL A 188 11.39 1.49 13.10
CA VAL A 188 12.22 2.46 12.36
C VAL A 188 12.14 2.22 10.85
N GLU A 189 12.24 0.97 10.39
CA GLU A 189 12.08 0.63 8.97
C GLU A 189 10.65 0.94 8.47
N GLU A 190 9.60 0.56 9.20
CA GLU A 190 8.20 0.86 8.86
C GLU A 190 8.00 2.38 8.71
N THR A 191 8.53 3.15 9.66
CA THR A 191 8.40 4.62 9.69
C THR A 191 9.22 5.29 8.59
N ALA A 192 10.43 4.81 8.31
CA ALA A 192 11.28 5.34 7.24
C ALA A 192 10.67 5.11 5.84
N ARG A 193 10.11 3.92 5.58
CA ARG A 193 9.37 3.67 4.33
C ARG A 193 8.10 4.50 4.24
N ASP A 194 7.49 4.78 5.38
CA ASP A 194 6.34 5.67 5.40
C ASP A 194 6.70 7.12 5.06
N LEU A 195 7.78 7.65 5.64
CA LEU A 195 8.35 8.95 5.28
C LEU A 195 8.68 9.03 3.79
N LEU A 196 9.13 7.93 3.18
CA LEU A 196 9.32 7.86 1.74
C LEU A 196 8.00 8.03 0.97
N ARG A 197 6.97 7.25 1.33
CA ARG A 197 5.64 7.33 0.68
C ARG A 197 5.01 8.71 0.79
N GLN A 198 5.26 9.42 1.90
CA GLN A 198 4.75 10.78 2.10
C GLN A 198 5.26 11.80 1.07
N ARG A 199 6.36 11.49 0.34
CA ARG A 199 6.81 12.31 -0.79
C ARG A 199 5.84 12.26 -1.98
N TRP A 200 5.02 11.21 -2.09
CA TRP A 200 4.05 11.00 -3.15
C TRP A 200 2.65 10.67 -2.58
N PRO A 201 1.98 11.63 -1.91
CA PRO A 201 0.74 11.37 -1.18
C PRO A 201 -0.43 10.93 -2.06
N ALA A 202 -0.36 11.15 -3.38
CA ALA A 202 -1.36 10.67 -4.34
C ALA A 202 -1.23 9.16 -4.63
N LEU A 203 -0.07 8.54 -4.43
CA LEU A 203 0.18 7.13 -4.75
C LEU A 203 -0.34 6.21 -3.63
N THR A 204 -1.66 6.16 -3.49
CA THR A 204 -2.39 5.39 -2.47
C THR A 204 -3.50 4.55 -3.09
N ALA A 205 -3.88 3.46 -2.43
CA ALA A 205 -4.99 2.61 -2.85
C ALA A 205 -6.33 3.33 -2.86
N ALA A 206 -6.51 4.28 -1.93
CA ALA A 206 -7.69 5.13 -1.95
C ALA A 206 -7.77 5.96 -3.24
N SER A 207 -6.65 6.56 -3.68
CA SER A 207 -6.60 7.40 -4.88
C SER A 207 -6.79 6.58 -6.16
N VAL A 208 -6.16 5.41 -6.24
CA VAL A 208 -6.36 4.47 -7.36
C VAL A 208 -7.83 4.09 -7.49
N ARG A 209 -8.47 3.70 -6.38
CA ARG A 209 -9.89 3.33 -6.39
C ARG A 209 -10.78 4.49 -6.79
N ASP A 210 -10.57 5.66 -6.21
CA ASP A 210 -11.41 6.82 -6.51
C ASP A 210 -11.37 7.13 -8.01
N LEU A 211 -10.19 7.08 -8.62
CA LEU A 211 -10.02 7.33 -10.06
C LEU A 211 -10.66 6.26 -10.95
N LEU A 212 -10.56 4.98 -10.59
CA LEU A 212 -11.20 3.89 -11.33
C LEU A 212 -12.73 3.87 -11.11
N GLY A 213 -13.20 4.17 -9.90
CA GLY A 213 -14.61 4.13 -9.52
C GLY A 213 -15.45 5.29 -10.08
N VAL A 214 -14.84 6.45 -10.35
CA VAL A 214 -15.54 7.61 -10.94
C VAL A 214 -16.07 7.32 -12.36
N ARG A 215 -15.50 6.37 -13.10
CA ARG A 215 -15.95 6.03 -14.46
C ARG A 215 -17.14 5.06 -14.51
N GLY A 216 -17.27 4.17 -13.53
CA GLY A 216 -18.31 3.13 -13.51
C GLY A 216 -19.73 3.61 -13.14
N THR A 217 -19.90 4.86 -12.70
CA THR A 217 -21.20 5.41 -12.26
C THR A 217 -21.87 6.32 -13.30
N GLY A 218 -21.25 6.55 -14.46
CA GLY A 218 -21.73 7.45 -15.50
C GLY A 218 -22.63 6.82 -16.59
N ALA A 219 -22.93 5.52 -16.51
CA ALA A 219 -23.75 4.81 -17.49
C ALA A 219 -24.88 4.02 -16.81
N SER A 220 -25.96 4.70 -16.44
CA SER A 220 -27.27 4.09 -16.15
C SER A 220 -28.39 5.08 -16.46
#